data_AF-A0A485BCU3-F1
#
_entry.id   AF-A0A485BCU3-F1
#
_cell.length_a   1.000
_cell.length_b   1.000
_cell.length_c   1.000
_cell.angle_alpha   90.00
_cell.angle_beta   90.00
_cell.angle_gamma   90.00
#
_symmetry.space_group_name_H-M   'P 1'
#
loop_
_entity.id
_entity.type
_entity.pdbx_description
1 polymer ?
#
loop_
_entity_poly.entity_id
_entity_poly.type
_entity_poly.pdbx_seq_one_letter_code
_entity_poly.pdbx_strand_id
1 'polypeptide(L)'
;MNAVQQDVHAILQLGEGQIAKAAQALIDGARQEADEKLSAELSRLEALKAVNPNIRDDELSAIESNRQQVMESLSQAGWRLDALRLIVVTHQ
;
A
#
# COMPACT_ATOMS: atom_id res chain seq x y z
N MET A 1 25.57 -26.71 9.86
CA MET A 1 24.25 -26.10 9.59
C MET A 1 23.96 -24.89 10.48
N ASN A 2 24.38 -24.83 11.75
CA ASN A 2 24.09 -23.68 12.63
C ASN A 2 25.03 -22.46 12.46
N ALA A 3 26.16 -22.60 11.75
CA ALA A 3 27.14 -21.51 11.62
C ALA A 3 26.65 -20.33 10.78
N VAL A 4 25.84 -20.58 9.74
CA VAL A 4 25.39 -19.53 8.80
C VAL A 4 24.08 -18.86 9.25
N GLN A 5 23.42 -19.39 10.29
CA GLN A 5 22.11 -18.90 10.72
C GLN A 5 22.20 -17.48 11.31
N GLN A 6 23.25 -17.21 12.08
CA GLN A 6 23.50 -15.88 12.64
C GLN A 6 23.80 -14.85 11.55
N ASP A 7 24.60 -15.23 10.55
CA ASP A 7 24.94 -14.37 9.42
C ASP A 7 23.70 -14.05 8.56
N VAL A 8 22.87 -15.05 8.27
CA VAL A 8 21.60 -14.84 7.54
C VAL A 8 20.68 -13.90 8.32
N HIS A 9 20.56 -14.06 9.64
CA HIS A 9 19.74 -13.18 10.46
C HIS A 9 20.25 -11.73 10.44
N ALA A 10 21.56 -11.53 10.53
CA ALA A 10 22.17 -10.20 10.43
C ALA A 10 21.93 -9.55 9.05
N ILE A 11 22.07 -10.32 7.97
CA ILE A 11 21.80 -9.83 6.61
C ILE A 11 20.32 -9.45 6.42
N LEU A 12 19.40 -10.23 6.99
CA LEU A 12 17.98 -9.91 6.94
C LEU A 12 17.66 -8.59 7.67
N GLN A 13 18.22 -8.37 8.86
CA GLN A 13 18.07 -7.10 9.60
C GLN A 13 18.59 -5.88 8.81
N LEU A 14 19.70 -6.04 8.09
CA LEU A 14 20.22 -4.98 7.19
C LEU A 14 19.25 -4.69 6.03
N GLY A 15 18.51 -5.70 5.58
CA GLY A 15 17.45 -5.56 4.57
C GLY A 15 16.22 -4.83 5.10
N GLU A 16 15.82 -5.06 6.35
CA GLU A 16 14.64 -4.43 6.98
C GLU A 16 14.71 -2.90 6.92
N GLY A 17 15.87 -2.32 7.25
CA GLY A 17 16.06 -0.87 7.21
C GLY A 17 15.95 -0.27 5.79
N GLN A 18 16.30 -1.04 4.76
CA GLN A 18 16.21 -0.59 3.37
C GLN A 18 14.79 -0.72 2.83
N ILE A 19 14.13 -1.85 3.07
CA ILE A 19 12.78 -2.10 2.57
C ILE A 19 11.75 -1.21 3.26
N ALA A 20 11.95 -0.83 4.53
CA ALA A 20 11.02 0.07 5.24
C ALA A 20 10.80 1.39 4.49
N LYS A 21 11.88 2.01 3.97
CA LYS A 21 11.79 3.25 3.20
C LYS A 21 11.11 3.05 1.85
N ALA A 22 11.45 1.97 1.13
CA ALA A 22 10.86 1.67 -0.16
C ALA A 22 9.37 1.31 -0.05
N ALA A 23 9.00 0.54 0.98
CA ALA A 23 7.62 0.20 1.29
C ALA A 23 6.80 1.46 1.64
N GLN A 24 7.35 2.36 2.45
CA GLN A 24 6.69 3.63 2.75
C GLN A 24 6.46 4.46 1.49
N ALA A 25 7.46 4.58 0.61
CA ALA A 25 7.31 5.31 -0.65
C ALA A 25 6.22 4.71 -1.56
N LEU A 26 6.10 3.39 -1.61
CA LEU A 26 5.03 2.70 -2.35
C LEU A 26 3.65 2.97 -1.75
N ILE A 27 3.54 2.93 -0.42
CA ILE A 27 2.30 3.23 0.30
C ILE A 27 1.89 4.69 0.04
N ASP A 28 2.82 5.64 0.14
CA ASP A 28 2.54 7.06 -0.08
C ASP A 28 2.09 7.31 -1.52
N GLY A 29 2.75 6.68 -2.51
CA GLY A 29 2.32 6.74 -3.91
C GLY A 29 0.92 6.16 -4.14
N ALA A 30 0.62 5.01 -3.55
CA ALA A 30 -0.70 4.38 -3.65
C ALA A 30 -1.79 5.24 -2.98
N ARG A 31 -1.47 5.89 -1.86
CA ARG A 31 -2.39 6.82 -1.16
C ARG A 31 -2.69 8.03 -2.02
N GLN A 32 -1.67 8.63 -2.62
CA GLN A 32 -1.85 9.77 -3.52
C GLN A 32 -2.72 9.38 -4.73
N GLU A 33 -2.43 8.24 -5.37
CA GLU A 33 -3.21 7.78 -6.52
C GLU A 33 -4.67 7.48 -6.15
N ALA A 34 -4.89 6.83 -5.00
CA ALA A 34 -6.23 6.54 -4.49
C ALA A 34 -7.00 7.83 -4.18
N ASP A 35 -6.36 8.79 -3.53
CA ASP A 35 -6.96 10.08 -3.21
C ASP A 35 -7.36 10.84 -4.47
N GLU A 36 -6.43 10.99 -5.43
CA GLU A 36 -6.67 11.68 -6.69
C GLU A 36 -7.86 11.08 -7.45
N LYS A 37 -7.92 9.75 -7.59
CA LYS A 37 -9.00 9.06 -8.30
C LYS A 37 -10.35 9.18 -7.60
N LEU A 38 -10.37 8.96 -6.28
CA LEU A 38 -11.61 8.95 -5.52
C LEU A 38 -12.17 10.37 -5.34
N SER A 39 -11.32 11.37 -5.14
CA SER A 39 -11.74 12.77 -5.08
C SER A 39 -12.20 13.30 -6.43
N ALA A 40 -11.59 12.88 -7.54
CA ALA A 40 -12.08 13.22 -8.88
C ALA A 40 -13.47 12.64 -9.15
N GLU A 41 -13.70 11.38 -8.78
CA GLU A 41 -15.02 10.74 -8.95
C GLU A 41 -16.08 11.36 -8.03
N LEU A 42 -15.72 11.68 -6.78
CA LEU A 42 -16.60 12.41 -5.87
C LEU A 42 -17.03 13.75 -6.47
N SER A 43 -16.06 14.55 -6.95
CA SER A 43 -16.32 15.84 -7.59
C SER A 43 -17.23 15.71 -8.81
N ARG A 44 -17.06 14.63 -9.59
CA ARG A 44 -17.91 14.33 -10.75
C ARG A 44 -19.35 14.01 -10.32
N LEU A 45 -19.54 13.19 -9.29
CA LEU A 45 -20.87 12.85 -8.78
C LEU A 45 -21.57 14.07 -8.16
N GLU A 46 -20.84 14.91 -7.43
CA GLU A 46 -21.36 16.18 -6.89
C GLU A 46 -21.85 17.10 -8.02
N ALA A 47 -21.04 17.25 -9.08
CA ALA A 47 -21.42 18.04 -10.24
C ALA A 47 -22.65 17.48 -10.96
N LEU A 48 -22.74 16.16 -11.11
CA LEU A 48 -23.91 15.50 -11.72
C LEU A 48 -25.15 15.66 -10.84
N LYS A 49 -25.02 15.60 -9.52
CA LYS A 49 -26.14 15.78 -8.59
C LYS A 49 -26.68 17.21 -8.63
N ALA A 50 -25.81 18.20 -8.75
CA ALA A 50 -26.20 19.60 -8.88
C ALA A 50 -27.10 19.86 -10.11
N VAL A 51 -26.96 19.05 -11.17
CA VAL A 51 -27.77 19.15 -12.40
C VAL A 51 -28.84 18.07 -12.54
N ASN A 52 -28.84 17.03 -11.69
CA ASN A 52 -29.78 15.91 -11.74
C ASN A 52 -30.21 15.46 -10.33
N PRO A 53 -31.39 15.89 -9.86
CA PRO A 53 -31.90 15.56 -8.53
C PRO A 53 -32.28 14.08 -8.33
N ASN A 54 -32.16 13.22 -9.36
CA ASN A 54 -32.35 11.77 -9.22
C ASN A 54 -31.12 11.05 -8.65
N ILE A 55 -29.96 11.72 -8.56
CA ILE A 55 -28.77 11.15 -7.93
C ILE A 55 -28.97 11.11 -6.41
N ARG A 56 -28.78 9.93 -5.83
CA ARG A 56 -29.07 9.69 -4.42
C ARG A 56 -27.87 10.06 -3.55
N ASP A 57 -28.15 10.60 -2.37
CA ASP A 57 -27.15 10.90 -1.33
C ASP A 57 -26.35 9.66 -0.91
N ASP A 58 -26.95 8.48 -1.05
CA ASP A 58 -26.34 7.19 -0.75
C ASP A 58 -25.09 6.91 -1.59
N GLU A 59 -25.07 7.35 -2.86
CA GLU A 59 -23.93 7.09 -3.76
C GLU A 59 -22.71 7.93 -3.38
N LEU A 60 -22.91 9.20 -3.01
CA LEU A 60 -21.84 10.06 -2.49
C LEU A 60 -21.30 9.53 -1.17
N SER A 61 -22.20 9.14 -0.26
CA SER A 61 -21.83 8.60 1.05
C SER A 61 -21.04 7.29 0.90
N ALA A 62 -21.39 6.46 -0.08
CA ALA A 62 -20.66 5.23 -0.37
C ALA A 62 -19.23 5.51 -0.88
N ILE A 63 -19.05 6.47 -1.79
CA ILE A 63 -17.72 6.84 -2.28
C ILE A 63 -16.86 7.46 -1.19
N GLU A 64 -17.42 8.34 -0.37
CA GLU A 64 -16.68 8.97 0.74
C GLU A 64 -16.24 7.94 1.78
N SER A 65 -17.15 7.02 2.15
CA SER A 65 -16.84 5.89 3.04
C SER A 65 -15.76 4.98 2.44
N ASN A 66 -15.85 4.66 1.14
CA ASN A 66 -14.84 3.87 0.45
C ASN A 66 -13.47 4.55 0.49
N ARG A 67 -13.40 5.84 0.20
CA ARG A 67 -12.16 6.63 0.28
C ARG A 67 -11.55 6.56 1.67
N GLN A 68 -12.35 6.73 2.72
CA GLN A 68 -11.87 6.64 4.08
C GLN A 68 -11.30 5.24 4.39
N GLN A 69 -12.03 4.18 4.04
CA GLN A 69 -11.59 2.80 4.26
C GLN A 69 -10.32 2.45 3.49
N VAL A 70 -10.19 2.89 2.25
CA VAL A 70 -8.99 2.67 1.43
C VAL A 70 -7.78 3.38 2.04
N MET A 71 -7.94 4.64 2.46
CA MET A 71 -6.86 5.41 3.06
C MET A 71 -6.39 4.84 4.39
N GLU A 72 -7.33 4.34 5.20
CA GLU A 72 -7.03 3.66 6.45
C GLU A 72 -6.33 2.31 6.20
N SER A 73 -6.84 1.51 5.26
CA SER A 73 -6.24 0.22 4.88
C SER A 73 -4.82 0.38 4.33
N LEU A 74 -4.58 1.39 3.48
CA LEU A 74 -3.25 1.70 2.95
C LEU A 74 -2.30 2.18 4.06
N SER A 75 -2.79 2.92 5.05
CA SER A 75 -1.96 3.38 6.17
C SER A 75 -1.47 2.23 7.07
N GLN A 76 -2.21 1.12 7.11
CA GLN A 76 -1.88 -0.08 7.87
C GLN A 76 -1.15 -1.13 7.04
N ALA A 77 -0.91 -0.86 5.75
CA ALA A 77 -0.23 -1.78 4.87
C ALA A 77 1.23 -1.97 5.32
N GLY A 78 1.68 -3.23 5.34
CA GLY A 78 3.03 -3.61 5.72
C GLY A 78 3.69 -4.45 4.64
N TRP A 79 4.98 -4.72 4.83
CA TRP A 79 5.75 -5.62 3.99
C TRP A 79 6.08 -6.90 4.76
N ARG A 80 6.23 -8.01 4.03
CA ARG A 80 6.63 -9.31 4.58
C ARG A 80 7.62 -9.95 3.63
N LEU A 81 8.68 -10.56 4.18
CA LEU A 81 9.55 -11.42 3.41
C LEU A 81 8.79 -12.69 3.01
N ASP A 82 8.55 -12.88 1.72
CA ASP A 82 7.77 -14.01 1.21
C ASP A 82 8.65 -15.23 0.85
N ALA A 83 9.87 -14.99 0.37
CA ALA A 83 10.80 -16.04 -0.02
C ALA A 83 12.26 -15.68 0.26
N LEU A 84 13.09 -16.70 0.52
CA LEU A 84 14.53 -16.58 0.74
C LEU A 84 15.26 -17.68 -0.02
N ARG A 85 16.31 -17.32 -0.76
CA ARG A 85 17.19 -18.27 -1.46
C ARG A 85 18.63 -18.11 -0.98
N LEU A 86 19.23 -19.18 -0.47
CA LEU A 86 20.64 -19.24 -0.09
C LEU A 86 21.48 -19.72 -1.28
N ILE A 87 22.55 -19.00 -1.60
CA ILE A 87 23.51 -19.37 -2.65
C ILE A 87 24.85 -19.69 -1.98
N VAL A 88 25.38 -20.89 -2.22
CA VAL A 88 26.69 -21.32 -1.71
C VAL A 88 27.60 -21.56 -2.90
N VAL A 89 28.73 -20.85 -2.94
CA VAL A 89 29.77 -21.05 -3.96
C VAL A 89 30.84 -21.96 -3.36
N THR A 90 31.11 -23.08 -4.01
CA THR A 90 32.23 -23.97 -3.68
C THR A 90 33.25 -23.90 -4.81
N HIS A 91 34.54 -23.93 -4.47
CA HIS A 91 35.62 -24.14 -5.43
C HIS A 91 36.08 -25.58 -5.21
N GLN A 92 35.74 -26.46 -6.15
CA GLN A 92 36.39 -27.77 -6.27
C GLN A 92 37.67 -27.61 -7.08
#